data_AF-A0A0C9VVF8-F1
#
_entry.id   AF-A0A0C9VVF8-F1
#
_cell.length_a   1.000
_cell.length_b   1.000
_cell.length_c   1.000
_cell.angle_alpha   90.00
_cell.angle_beta   90.00
_cell.angle_gamma   90.00
#
_symmetry.space_group_name_H-M   'P 1'
#
loop_
_entity.id
_entity.type
_entity.pdbx_description
1 polymer ?
#
loop_
_entity_poly.entity_id
_entity_poly.type
_entity_poly.pdbx_seq_one_letter_code
_entity_poly.pdbx_strand_id
1 'polypeptide(L)'
;NTINASTGFSPFQLKTGHSPRIIPPLVPAPADASAAEISAREIIDRVHRDVQEAQDNLLAAKIRQAYHANEHRAPEDNFEVGDLVMLSTTNRRHNYKCTGKKRVAK
;
A
#
# COMPACT_ATOMS: atom_id res chain seq x y z
N ASN A 1 -15.27 -2.84 -5.34
CA ASN A 1 -13.93 -2.67 -5.91
C ASN A 1 -13.35 -1.38 -5.34
N THR A 2 -12.32 -1.46 -4.49
CA THR A 2 -11.80 -0.29 -3.76
C THR A 2 -10.45 0.12 -4.33
N ILE A 3 -10.23 1.42 -4.47
CA ILE A 3 -8.96 1.99 -4.94
C ILE A 3 -7.99 2.08 -3.77
N ASN A 4 -6.75 1.65 -3.98
CA ASN A 4 -5.69 1.87 -3.02
C ASN A 4 -5.14 3.30 -3.18
N ALA A 5 -5.19 4.08 -2.11
CA ALA A 5 -4.77 5.48 -2.09
C ALA A 5 -3.29 5.70 -2.45
N SER A 6 -2.40 4.74 -2.16
CA SER A 6 -0.97 4.87 -2.47
C SER A 6 -0.65 4.58 -3.93
N THR A 7 -1.46 3.77 -4.62
CA THR A 7 -1.23 3.41 -6.02
C THR A 7 -2.16 4.14 -6.98
N GLY A 8 -3.32 4.63 -6.54
CA GLY A 8 -4.35 5.23 -7.39
C GLY A 8 -5.23 4.21 -8.13
N PHE A 9 -4.87 2.94 -8.10
CA PHE A 9 -5.58 1.85 -8.79
C PHE A 9 -6.24 0.85 -7.84
N SER A 10 -7.19 0.08 -8.38
CA SER A 10 -7.68 -1.13 -7.72
C SER A 10 -6.78 -2.34 -8.01
N PRO A 11 -6.57 -3.27 -7.06
CA PRO A 11 -5.79 -4.48 -7.32
C PRO A 11 -6.36 -5.32 -8.47
N PHE A 12 -7.68 -5.33 -8.64
CA PHE A 12 -8.34 -6.02 -9.74
C PHE A 12 -7.92 -5.43 -11.09
N GLN A 13 -7.94 -4.10 -11.22
CA GLN A 13 -7.54 -3.42 -12.45
C GLN A 13 -6.07 -3.67 -12.79
N LEU A 14 -5.15 -3.59 -11.81
CA LEU A 14 -3.74 -3.88 -12.07
C LEU A 14 -3.49 -5.33 -12.49
N LYS A 15 -4.33 -6.26 -12.01
CA LYS A 15 -4.24 -7.68 -12.38
C LYS A 15 -4.85 -8.01 -13.74
N THR A 16 -5.97 -7.36 -14.08
CA THR A 16 -6.82 -7.76 -15.23
C THR A 16 -6.84 -6.76 -16.38
N GLY A 17 -6.31 -5.55 -16.18
CA GLY A 17 -6.30 -4.47 -17.17
C GLY A 17 -7.64 -3.75 -17.33
N HIS A 18 -8.66 -4.11 -16.54
CA HIS A 18 -9.96 -3.47 -16.59
C HIS A 18 -10.66 -3.47 -15.23
N SER A 19 -11.70 -2.65 -15.08
CA SER A 19 -12.56 -2.70 -13.91
C SER A 19 -13.47 -3.94 -13.98
N PRO A 20 -13.83 -4.54 -12.83
CA PRO A 20 -14.75 -5.67 -12.82
C PRO A 20 -16.13 -5.21 -13.27
N ARG A 21 -16.78 -5.98 -14.14
CA ARG A 21 -18.16 -5.76 -14.59
C ARG A 21 -19.12 -6.60 -13.73
N ILE A 22 -20.21 -5.98 -13.29
CA ILE A 22 -21.29 -6.69 -12.58
C ILE A 22 -22.23 -7.27 -13.65
N ILE A 23 -22.62 -8.54 -13.50
CA ILE A 23 -23.57 -9.23 -14.38
C ILE A 23 -24.80 -9.60 -13.54
N PRO A 24 -26.02 -9.16 -13.91
CA PRO A 24 -26.33 -8.24 -15.00
C PRO A 24 -25.88 -6.79 -14.67
N PRO A 25 -25.57 -5.97 -15.68
CA PRO A 25 -25.08 -4.61 -15.45
C PRO A 25 -26.15 -3.75 -14.76
N LEU A 26 -25.75 -3.02 -13.72
CA LEU A 26 -26.64 -2.10 -12.98
C LEU A 26 -27.16 -0.94 -13.83
N VAL A 27 -26.39 -0.57 -14.86
CA VAL A 27 -26.77 0.46 -15.84
C VAL A 27 -26.91 -0.24 -17.20
N PRO A 28 -28.08 -0.18 -17.86
CA PRO A 28 -28.24 -0.75 -19.18
C PRO A 28 -27.29 -0.06 -20.16
N ALA A 29 -26.65 -0.86 -21.03
CA ALA A 29 -25.82 -0.32 -22.09
C ALA A 29 -26.70 0.54 -23.03
N PRO A 30 -26.17 1.65 -23.59
CA PRO A 30 -26.90 2.44 -24.57
C PRO A 30 -27.29 1.56 -25.77
N ALA A 31 -28.43 1.86 -26.40
CA ALA A 31 -28.98 1.04 -27.50
C ALA A 31 -28.00 0.87 -28.67
N ASP A 32 -27.09 1.83 -28.86
CA ASP A 32 -26.09 1.86 -29.93
C ASP A 32 -24.69 1.42 -29.47
N ALA A 33 -24.55 0.77 -28.31
CA ALA A 33 -23.25 0.28 -27.85
C ALA A 33 -22.78 -0.87 -28.76
N SER A 34 -21.87 -0.58 -29.68
CA SER A 34 -21.17 -1.63 -30.42
C SER A 34 -20.23 -2.40 -29.49
N ALA A 35 -20.02 -3.69 -29.79
CA ALA A 35 -18.92 -4.43 -29.19
C ALA A 35 -17.61 -3.79 -29.67
N ALA A 36 -17.00 -2.94 -28.84
CA ALA A 36 -15.69 -2.40 -29.14
C ALA A 36 -14.69 -3.58 -29.17
N GLU A 37 -14.22 -3.93 -30.37
CA GLU A 37 -13.13 -4.88 -30.57
C GLU A 37 -11.81 -4.22 -30.15
N ILE A 38 -11.55 -4.18 -28.84
CA ILE A 38 -10.23 -3.77 -28.34
C ILE A 38 -9.29 -4.94 -28.58
N SER A 39 -8.17 -4.68 -29.27
CA SER A 39 -7.17 -5.71 -29.54
C SER A 39 -6.51 -6.16 -28.22
N ALA A 40 -6.19 -7.45 -28.11
CA ALA A 40 -5.45 -7.98 -26.95
C ALA A 40 -4.15 -7.20 -26.70
N ARG A 41 -3.50 -6.72 -27.76
CA ARG A 41 -2.29 -5.90 -27.68
C ARG A 41 -2.54 -4.58 -26.95
N GLU A 42 -3.63 -3.89 -27.25
CA GLU A 42 -3.97 -2.61 -26.62
C GLU A 42 -4.27 -2.78 -25.12
N ILE A 43 -4.90 -3.90 -24.76
CA ILE A 43 -5.16 -4.26 -23.35
C ILE A 43 -3.84 -4.48 -22.61
N ILE A 44 -2.91 -5.24 -23.21
CA ILE A 44 -1.59 -5.51 -22.63
C ILE A 44 -0.80 -4.20 -22.47
N ASP A 45 -0.77 -3.37 -23.50
CA ASP A 45 -0.06 -2.08 -23.46
C ASP A 45 -0.67 -1.14 -22.41
N ARG A 46 -1.99 -1.21 -22.18
CA ARG A 46 -2.66 -0.48 -21.10
C ARG A 46 -2.25 -1.00 -19.73
N VAL A 47 -2.26 -2.30 -19.51
CA VAL A 47 -1.83 -2.91 -18.24
C VAL A 47 -0.41 -2.48 -17.90
N HIS A 48 0.51 -2.51 -18.86
CA HIS A 48 1.89 -2.09 -18.64
C HIS A 48 2.00 -0.63 -18.22
N ARG A 49 1.26 0.27 -18.88
CA ARG A 49 1.21 1.69 -18.52
C ARG A 49 0.61 1.90 -17.12
N ASP A 50 -0.53 1.28 -16.83
CA ASP A 50 -1.19 1.36 -15.52
C ASP A 50 -0.24 0.86 -14.39
N VAL A 51 0.54 -0.20 -14.64
CA VAL A 51 1.52 -0.72 -13.68
C VAL A 51 2.68 0.25 -13.46
N GLN A 52 3.20 0.88 -14.51
CA GLN A 52 4.25 1.89 -14.40
C GLN A 52 3.76 3.09 -13.58
N GLU A 53 2.57 3.60 -13.89
CA GLU A 53 1.96 4.71 -13.15
C GLU A 53 1.71 4.34 -11.67
N ALA A 54 1.25 3.12 -11.40
CA ALA A 54 1.07 2.63 -10.04
C ALA A 54 2.38 2.60 -9.24
N GLN A 55 3.51 2.26 -9.89
CA GLN A 55 4.83 2.25 -9.26
C GLN A 55 5.30 3.67 -8.94
N ASP A 56 5.12 4.61 -9.85
CA ASP A 56 5.45 6.03 -9.65
C ASP A 56 4.63 6.62 -8.50
N ASN A 57 3.32 6.35 -8.47
CA ASN A 57 2.44 6.77 -7.39
C ASN A 57 2.88 6.20 -6.04
N LEU A 58 3.27 4.92 -6.02
CA LEU A 58 3.73 4.25 -4.80
C LEU A 58 5.05 4.87 -4.30
N LEU A 59 5.97 5.22 -5.20
CA LEU A 59 7.21 5.93 -4.85
C LEU A 59 6.91 7.30 -4.25
N ALA A 60 6.04 8.09 -4.89
CA ALA A 60 5.64 9.40 -4.37
C ALA A 60 4.92 9.29 -3.01
N ALA A 61 4.06 8.28 -2.84
CA ALA A 61 3.39 8.00 -1.57
C ALA A 61 4.39 7.64 -0.47
N LYS A 62 5.41 6.81 -0.75
CA LYS A 62 6.48 6.48 0.20
C LYS A 62 7.24 7.72 0.66
N ILE A 63 7.57 8.62 -0.27
CA ILE A 63 8.27 9.87 0.06
C ILE A 63 7.42 10.72 1.02
N ARG A 64 6.13 10.92 0.70
CA ARG A 64 5.21 11.68 1.57
C ARG A 64 5.04 11.03 2.94
N GLN A 65 4.88 9.71 2.97
CA GLN A 65 4.77 8.96 4.22
C GLN A 65 6.03 9.10 5.06
N ALA A 66 7.21 9.00 4.46
CA ALA A 66 8.48 9.21 5.15
C ALA A 66 8.61 10.64 5.68
N TYR A 67 8.24 11.64 4.89
CA TYR A 67 8.24 13.04 5.32
C TYR A 67 7.38 13.26 6.57
N HIS A 68 6.11 12.84 6.54
CA HIS A 68 5.21 13.02 7.68
C HIS A 68 5.55 12.13 8.87
N ALA A 69 6.06 10.92 8.64
CA ALA A 69 6.53 10.05 9.72
C ALA A 69 7.75 10.65 10.44
N ASN A 70 8.59 11.40 9.72
CA ASN A 70 9.79 12.03 10.25
C ASN A 70 9.55 13.47 10.75
N GLU A 71 8.37 14.06 10.52
CA GLU A 71 8.06 15.46 10.84
C GLU A 71 8.23 15.79 12.34
N HIS A 72 7.95 14.82 13.21
CA HIS A 72 8.12 14.95 14.66
C HIS A 72 9.29 14.15 15.21
N ARG A 73 10.16 13.64 14.34
CA ARG A 73 11.32 12.85 14.77
C ARG A 73 12.38 13.80 15.31
N ALA A 74 12.79 13.57 16.56
CA ALA A 74 13.93 14.28 17.14
C ALA A 74 15.22 13.94 16.36
N PRO A 75 16.25 14.81 16.38
CA PRO A 75 17.57 14.46 15.89
C PRO A 75 18.01 13.12 16.45
N GLU A 76 18.66 12.30 15.62
CA GLU A 76 19.25 11.07 16.14
C GLU A 76 20.44 11.43 17.04
N ASP A 77 20.43 10.89 18.25
CA ASP A 77 21.57 10.93 19.14
C ASP A 77 22.62 9.92 18.63
N ASN A 78 23.86 10.38 18.43
CA ASN A 78 24.97 9.50 18.08
C ASN A 78 25.49 8.86 19.37
N PHE A 79 25.31 7.54 19.52
CA PHE A 79 25.83 6.79 20.67
C PHE A 79 27.11 6.05 20.30
N GLU A 80 28.12 6.12 21.16
CA GLU A 80 29.35 5.36 21.04
C GLU A 80 29.31 4.08 21.89
N VAL A 81 30.21 3.14 21.57
CA VAL A 81 30.34 1.89 22.33
C VAL A 81 30.87 2.22 23.73
N GLY A 82 30.02 2.02 24.74
CA GLY A 82 30.33 2.32 26.14
C GLY A 82 29.37 3.35 26.76
N ASP A 83 28.56 4.02 25.95
CA ASP A 83 27.58 4.99 26.43
C ASP A 83 26.48 4.33 27.26
N LEU A 84 26.16 4.96 28.39
CA LEU A 84 25.07 4.55 29.28
C LEU A 84 23.80 5.31 28.89
N VAL A 85 22.81 4.58 28.35
CA VAL A 85 21.50 5.13 28.00
C VAL A 85 20.42 4.69 28.97
N MET A 86 19.59 5.64 29.39
CA MET A 86 18.44 5.36 30.24
C MET A 86 17.28 4.83 29.41
N LEU A 87 16.89 3.59 29.65
CA LEU A 87 15.80 2.96 28.92
C LEU A 87 14.52 2.90 29.76
N SER A 88 13.45 3.52 29.25
CA SER A 88 12.14 3.43 29.86
C SER A 88 11.54 2.03 29.74
N THR A 89 11.26 1.38 30.87
CA THR A 89 10.75 -0.01 30.92
C THR A 89 9.24 -0.10 31.19
N THR A 90 8.52 1.04 31.25
CA THR A 90 7.08 1.11 31.57
C THR A 90 6.24 0.18 30.69
N ASN A 91 6.48 0.16 29.38
CA ASN A 91 5.72 -0.68 28.45
C ASN A 91 6.30 -2.10 28.29
N ARG A 92 7.45 -2.42 28.87
CA ARG A 92 8.07 -3.76 28.75
C ARG A 92 7.27 -4.82 29.50
N ARG A 93 6.69 -4.49 30.66
CA ARG A 93 5.90 -5.43 31.47
C ARG A 93 4.62 -5.89 30.78
N HIS A 94 3.96 -5.01 30.02
CA HIS A 94 2.74 -5.37 29.28
C HIS A 94 3.05 -6.42 28.20
N ASN A 95 4.11 -6.22 27.42
CA ASN A 95 4.55 -7.17 26.40
C ASN A 95 5.00 -8.54 26.97
N TYR A 96 5.50 -8.56 28.21
CA TYR A 96 5.89 -9.79 28.91
C TYR A 96 4.69 -10.52 29.55
N LYS A 97 3.71 -9.78 30.06
CA LYS A 97 2.53 -10.32 30.75
C LYS A 97 1.34 -10.62 29.84
N CYS A 98 1.41 -10.31 28.54
CA CYS A 98 0.40 -10.77 27.58
C CYS A 98 0.32 -12.30 27.60
N THR A 99 -0.72 -12.81 28.26
CA THR A 99 -1.05 -14.22 28.37
C THR A 99 -1.16 -14.84 26.97
N GLY A 100 -0.28 -15.79 26.67
CA GLY A 100 -0.30 -16.56 25.42
C GLY A 100 1.04 -16.72 24.72
N LYS A 101 2.05 -15.88 24.99
CA LYS A 101 3.40 -16.02 24.39
C LYS A 101 4.43 -16.32 25.48
N LYS A 102 4.74 -17.61 25.67
CA LYS A 102 5.83 -18.09 26.55
C LYS A 102 7.17 -17.48 26.11
N ARG A 103 7.53 -16.32 26.64
CA ARG A 103 8.81 -15.67 26.36
C ARG A 103 9.55 -15.51 27.67
N VAL A 104 10.62 -16.30 27.83
CA VAL A 104 11.53 -16.29 28.98
C VAL A 104 12.67 -15.34 28.65
N ALA A 105 13.01 -14.44 29.58
CA ALA A 105 14.23 -13.64 29.48
C ALA A 105 15.44 -14.52 29.86
N LYS A 106 16.47 -14.54 29.00
CA LYS A 106 17.83 -14.93 29.40
C LYS A 106 18.60 -13.68 29.79
#